data_AF-A0A938NG64-F1
#
_entry.id   AF-A0A938NG64-F1
#
_cell.length_a   1.000
_cell.length_b   1.000
_cell.length_c   1.000
_cell.angle_alpha   90.00
_cell.angle_beta   90.00
_cell.angle_gamma   90.00
#
_symmetry.space_group_name_H-M   'P 1'
#
loop_
_entity.id
_entity.type
_entity.pdbx_description
1 polymer ?
#
loop_
_entity_poly.entity_id
_entity_poly.type
_entity_poly.pdbx_seq_one_letter_code
_entity_poly.pdbx_strand_id
1 'polypeptide(L)'
;MTGRSQRGLVLAGLLSALLVGCALMPTGSVQVSPEKSREQLKRAKVFLAAGDYRRAVEACQKEIDEAPSAESYVYLTYVYHAIDGYLEALAKADRWVAVEQLYVNLAARETQDLVDPPEVLARIAKEIIQGAAQRQADVSAAMAARLNHVAVERLWRQQADWRKAKPDSWWAGVPEEWGW
;
A
#
# COMPACT_ATOMS: atom_id res chain seq x y z
N MET A 1 2.45 70.28 46.05
CA MET A 1 2.00 69.29 47.06
C MET A 1 2.53 67.93 46.63
N THR A 2 3.74 67.53 47.05
CA THR A 2 4.09 66.80 48.29
C THR A 2 3.45 65.41 48.39
N GLY A 3 4.31 64.38 48.25
CA GLY A 3 3.99 62.98 48.49
C GLY A 3 5.20 62.06 48.27
N ARG A 4 6.28 62.30 49.04
CA ARG A 4 7.41 61.37 49.26
C ARG A 4 6.97 60.24 50.19
N SER A 5 7.38 58.99 49.93
CA SER A 5 8.25 58.16 50.80
C SER A 5 8.20 56.68 50.35
N GLN A 6 9.33 56.09 49.93
CA GLN A 6 10.29 55.30 50.75
C GLN A 6 9.78 53.86 51.01
N ARG A 7 10.55 52.76 50.99
CA ARG A 7 11.99 52.44 50.83
C ARG A 7 12.03 50.90 50.68
N GLY A 8 12.80 50.35 49.74
CA GLY A 8 14.07 49.65 50.01
C GLY A 8 14.17 48.51 49.00
N LEU A 9 15.16 48.38 48.11
CA LEU A 9 16.63 48.37 48.22
C LEU A 9 17.15 47.08 48.86
N VAL A 10 17.39 46.05 48.01
CA VAL A 10 18.58 45.17 47.97
C VAL A 10 18.58 44.55 46.55
N LEU A 11 19.39 44.96 45.57
CA LEU A 11 20.84 44.73 45.29
C LEU A 11 21.25 43.26 45.06
N ALA A 12 22.07 43.09 44.02
CA ALA A 12 22.81 41.88 43.59
C ALA A 12 22.01 40.85 42.77
N GLY A 13 22.45 40.39 41.60
CA GLY A 13 23.70 40.64 40.90
C GLY A 13 23.71 39.93 39.54
N LEU A 14 24.38 40.58 38.59
CA LEU A 14 25.13 40.04 37.47
C LEU A 14 24.57 38.86 36.66
N LEU A 15 24.12 39.22 35.45
CA LEU A 15 24.48 38.51 34.21
C LEU A 15 25.97 38.11 34.22
N SER A 16 26.25 36.85 33.88
CA SER A 16 27.27 36.48 32.87
C SER A 16 27.27 34.97 32.63
N ALA A 17 26.75 34.61 31.45
CA ALA A 17 27.12 33.50 30.58
C ALA A 17 27.91 32.32 31.19
N LEU A 18 27.22 31.19 31.39
CA LEU A 18 27.89 29.89 31.46
C LEU A 18 28.05 29.33 30.04
N LEU A 19 29.31 29.11 29.73
CA LEU A 19 29.87 28.43 28.57
C LEU A 19 29.41 26.97 28.44
N VAL A 20 29.30 26.55 27.18
CA VAL A 20 29.69 25.24 26.65
C VAL A 20 28.91 24.03 27.18
N GLY A 21 27.99 23.58 26.34
CA GLY A 21 27.39 22.25 26.39
C GLY A 21 26.89 21.87 25.00
N CYS A 22 27.81 21.70 24.06
CA CYS A 22 27.51 21.09 22.76
C CYS A 22 27.16 19.62 23.03
N ALA A 23 25.88 19.35 23.26
CA ALA A 23 25.36 18.01 23.41
C ALA A 23 25.59 17.29 22.07
N LEU A 24 26.55 16.36 22.08
CA LEU A 24 26.69 15.37 21.04
C LEU A 24 25.33 14.69 20.84
N MET A 25 24.71 14.95 19.69
CA MET A 25 23.64 14.12 19.16
C MET A 25 24.20 12.70 19.03
N PRO A 26 23.55 11.67 19.62
CA PRO A 26 23.96 10.30 19.34
C PRO A 26 23.73 10.03 17.85
N THR A 27 24.84 9.82 17.13
CA THR A 27 24.84 9.25 15.80
C THR A 27 24.74 7.74 15.93
N GLY A 28 23.81 7.15 15.19
CA GLY A 28 23.70 5.69 15.03
C GLY A 28 23.00 5.00 16.21
N SER A 29 21.96 4.22 16.01
CA SER A 29 21.51 3.51 14.82
C SER A 29 20.00 3.39 14.91
N VAL A 30 19.29 3.81 13.86
CA VAL A 30 17.94 3.28 13.63
C VAL A 30 18.17 1.81 13.33
N GLN A 31 18.06 0.99 14.36
CA GLN A 31 17.88 -0.44 14.22
C GLN A 31 16.58 -0.59 13.42
N VAL A 32 16.72 -0.79 12.10
CA VAL A 32 15.65 -1.35 11.29
C VAL A 32 15.39 -2.71 11.90
N SER A 33 14.35 -2.81 12.72
CA SER A 33 13.90 -4.08 13.28
C SER A 33 13.69 -5.04 12.10
N PRO A 34 14.48 -6.12 11.99
CA PRO A 34 14.17 -7.17 11.04
C PRO A 34 12.91 -7.87 11.55
N GLU A 35 11.98 -8.20 10.65
CA GLU A 35 10.74 -8.93 10.95
C GLU A 35 9.67 -8.19 11.77
N LYS A 36 9.20 -7.04 11.30
CA LYS A 36 7.73 -6.90 11.31
C LYS A 36 7.23 -7.97 10.33
N SER A 37 6.73 -9.10 10.85
CA SER A 37 6.14 -10.17 10.05
C SER A 37 5.25 -9.53 8.98
N ARG A 38 5.44 -9.87 7.70
CA ARG A 38 4.69 -9.37 6.53
C ARG A 38 3.22 -9.82 6.58
N GLU A 39 2.55 -9.48 7.66
CA GLU A 39 1.25 -9.98 8.05
C GLU A 39 0.17 -9.40 7.14
N GLN A 40 0.31 -8.15 6.69
CA GLN A 40 -0.65 -7.62 5.75
C GLN A 40 -0.51 -8.28 4.37
N LEU A 41 0.71 -8.64 3.93
CA LEU A 41 0.87 -9.45 2.71
C LEU A 41 0.28 -10.85 2.84
N LYS A 42 0.44 -11.51 4.00
CA LYS A 42 -0.24 -12.79 4.30
C LYS A 42 -1.77 -12.64 4.19
N ARG A 43 -2.34 -11.57 4.74
CA ARG A 43 -3.78 -11.28 4.62
C ARG A 43 -4.18 -10.98 3.18
N ALA A 44 -3.38 -10.20 2.45
CA ALA A 44 -3.61 -9.91 1.04
C ALA A 44 -3.65 -11.19 0.20
N LYS A 45 -2.80 -12.17 0.49
CA LYS A 45 -2.82 -13.50 -0.14
C LYS A 45 -4.13 -14.25 0.12
N VAL A 46 -4.61 -14.25 1.36
CA VAL A 46 -5.89 -14.87 1.72
C VAL A 46 -7.04 -14.20 0.99
N PHE A 47 -7.08 -12.86 0.96
CA PHE A 47 -8.12 -12.13 0.25
C PHE A 47 -8.07 -12.35 -1.28
N LEU A 48 -6.88 -12.38 -1.86
CA LEU A 48 -6.67 -12.68 -3.27
C LEU A 48 -7.18 -14.09 -3.61
N ALA A 49 -6.85 -15.09 -2.80
CA ALA A 49 -7.34 -16.46 -2.99
C ALA A 49 -8.87 -16.58 -2.84
N ALA A 50 -9.48 -15.72 -2.02
CA ALA A 50 -10.93 -15.61 -1.88
C ALA A 50 -11.61 -14.79 -3.00
N GLY A 51 -10.84 -14.16 -3.90
CA GLY A 51 -11.36 -13.24 -4.91
C GLY A 51 -11.84 -11.88 -4.36
N ASP A 52 -11.53 -11.56 -3.11
CA ASP A 52 -11.83 -10.26 -2.47
C ASP A 52 -10.70 -9.27 -2.78
N TYR A 53 -10.66 -8.80 -4.03
CA TYR A 53 -9.58 -7.95 -4.52
C TYR A 53 -9.53 -6.58 -3.83
N ARG A 54 -10.67 -6.04 -3.40
CA ARG A 54 -10.70 -4.78 -2.63
C ARG A 54 -9.91 -4.94 -1.33
N ARG A 55 -10.23 -5.95 -0.52
CA ARG A 55 -9.49 -6.19 0.73
C ARG A 55 -8.04 -6.60 0.49
N ALA A 56 -7.74 -7.28 -0.62
CA ALA A 56 -6.37 -7.56 -1.00
C ALA A 56 -5.55 -6.28 -1.25
N VAL A 57 -6.12 -5.31 -1.99
CA VAL A 57 -5.49 -3.99 -2.21
C VAL A 57 -5.34 -3.23 -0.90
N GLU A 58 -6.37 -3.17 -0.05
CA GLU A 58 -6.32 -2.50 1.26
C GLU A 58 -5.22 -3.07 2.15
N ALA A 59 -5.08 -4.40 2.21
CA ALA A 59 -4.02 -5.04 2.96
C ALA A 59 -2.63 -4.70 2.41
N CYS A 60 -2.46 -4.66 1.08
CA CYS A 60 -1.20 -4.23 0.48
C CYS A 60 -0.87 -2.76 0.78
N GLN A 61 -1.85 -1.87 0.71
CA GLN A 61 -1.69 -0.45 1.04
C GLN A 61 -1.26 -0.30 2.50
N LYS A 62 -1.89 -1.04 3.41
CA LYS A 62 -1.49 -1.05 4.81
C LYS A 62 -0.07 -1.57 5.03
N GLU A 63 0.38 -2.59 4.30
CA GLU A 63 1.79 -3.03 4.33
C GLU A 63 2.73 -1.88 3.92
N ILE A 64 2.39 -1.18 2.84
CA ILE A 64 3.18 -0.07 2.30
C ILE A 64 3.22 1.10 3.29
N ASP A 65 2.10 1.43 3.94
CA ASP A 65 2.02 2.48 4.95
C ASP A 65 2.83 2.12 6.21
N GLU A 66 2.85 0.84 6.59
CA GLU A 66 3.59 0.36 7.76
C GLU A 66 5.10 0.22 7.51
N ALA A 67 5.48 -0.31 6.35
CA ALA A 67 6.87 -0.60 5.97
C ALA A 67 7.02 -0.68 4.43
N PRO A 68 7.24 0.46 3.76
CA PRO A 68 7.38 0.47 2.30
C PRO A 68 8.63 -0.30 1.87
N SER A 69 8.47 -1.23 0.94
CA SER A 69 9.54 -2.07 0.40
C SER A 69 9.29 -2.41 -1.06
N ALA A 70 10.33 -2.82 -1.79
CA ALA A 70 10.16 -3.25 -3.18
C ALA A 70 9.17 -4.42 -3.26
N GLU A 71 9.21 -5.35 -2.31
CA GLU A 71 8.32 -6.49 -2.25
C GLU A 71 6.86 -6.12 -2.00
N SER A 72 6.59 -5.16 -1.11
CA SER A 72 5.21 -4.72 -0.86
C SER A 72 4.60 -4.03 -2.08
N TYR A 73 5.39 -3.22 -2.80
CA TYR A 73 4.94 -2.64 -4.08
C TYR A 73 4.83 -3.66 -5.22
N VAL A 74 5.72 -4.67 -5.31
CA VAL A 74 5.57 -5.78 -6.27
C VAL A 74 4.30 -6.57 -6.00
N TYR A 75 4.00 -6.85 -4.73
CA TYR A 75 2.79 -7.56 -4.38
C TYR A 75 1.54 -6.76 -4.75
N LEU A 76 1.51 -5.45 -4.47
CA LEU A 76 0.42 -4.59 -4.90
C LEU A 76 0.27 -4.59 -6.43
N THR A 77 1.38 -4.47 -7.16
CA THR A 77 1.40 -4.57 -8.63
C THR A 77 0.79 -5.91 -9.10
N TYR A 78 1.14 -7.00 -8.42
CA TYR A 78 0.61 -8.32 -8.72
C TYR A 78 -0.90 -8.41 -8.50
N VAL A 79 -1.42 -7.85 -7.39
CA VAL A 79 -2.86 -7.81 -7.12
C VAL A 79 -3.61 -7.06 -8.23
N TYR A 80 -3.09 -5.94 -8.72
CA TYR A 80 -3.71 -5.23 -9.85
C TYR A 80 -3.73 -6.05 -11.13
N HIS A 81 -2.64 -6.75 -11.45
CA HIS A 81 -2.69 -7.66 -12.58
C HIS A 81 -3.64 -8.85 -12.34
N ALA A 82 -3.74 -9.37 -11.12
CA ALA A 82 -4.66 -10.47 -10.81
C ALA A 82 -6.12 -10.04 -10.99
N ILE A 83 -6.47 -8.79 -10.66
CA ILE A 83 -7.78 -8.20 -10.99
C ILE A 83 -8.03 -8.28 -12.50
N ASP A 84 -7.07 -7.86 -13.31
CA ASP A 84 -7.18 -7.89 -14.78
C ASP A 84 -7.33 -9.34 -15.30
N GLY A 85 -6.47 -10.27 -14.86
CA GLY A 85 -6.54 -11.67 -15.25
C GLY A 85 -7.85 -12.35 -14.86
N TYR A 86 -8.38 -12.07 -13.66
CA TYR A 86 -9.68 -12.57 -13.24
C TYR A 86 -10.83 -11.97 -14.04
N LEU A 87 -10.74 -10.68 -14.35
CA LEU A 87 -11.72 -9.99 -15.18
C LEU A 87 -11.78 -10.55 -16.60
N GLU A 88 -10.62 -10.84 -17.20
CA GLU A 88 -10.54 -11.55 -18.48
C GLU A 88 -11.16 -12.95 -18.40
N ALA A 89 -10.89 -13.68 -17.31
CA ALA A 89 -11.47 -15.01 -17.10
C ALA A 89 -13.00 -14.98 -16.99
N LEU A 90 -13.56 -13.98 -16.29
CA LEU A 90 -15.01 -13.78 -16.22
C LEU A 90 -15.62 -13.45 -17.58
N ALA A 91 -14.99 -12.56 -18.35
CA ALA A 91 -15.45 -12.19 -19.67
C ALA A 91 -15.39 -13.37 -20.66
N LYS A 92 -14.30 -14.16 -20.65
CA LYS A 92 -14.14 -15.37 -21.46
C LYS A 92 -15.20 -16.43 -21.13
N ALA A 93 -15.64 -16.49 -19.88
CA ALA A 93 -16.69 -17.38 -19.41
C ALA A 93 -18.12 -16.81 -19.57
N ASP A 94 -18.30 -15.66 -20.25
CA ASP A 94 -19.58 -14.97 -20.44
C ASP A 94 -20.29 -14.58 -19.13
N ARG A 95 -19.54 -14.42 -18.03
CA ARG A 95 -20.04 -14.12 -16.69
C ARG A 95 -20.19 -12.62 -16.43
N TRP A 96 -20.96 -11.93 -17.27
CA TRP A 96 -21.09 -10.46 -17.24
C TRP A 96 -21.67 -9.90 -15.93
N VAL A 97 -22.61 -10.61 -15.30
CA VAL A 97 -23.13 -10.23 -13.97
C VAL A 97 -22.01 -10.22 -12.91
N ALA A 98 -21.07 -11.17 -12.99
CA ALA A 98 -19.94 -11.21 -12.05
C ALA A 98 -18.95 -10.06 -12.31
N VAL A 99 -18.84 -9.58 -13.56
CA VAL A 99 -18.04 -8.40 -13.89
C VAL A 99 -18.64 -7.15 -13.26
N GLU A 100 -19.96 -6.97 -13.35
CA GLU A 100 -20.66 -5.85 -12.71
C GLU A 100 -20.52 -5.90 -11.18
N GLN A 101 -20.65 -7.09 -10.58
CA GLN A 101 -20.42 -7.27 -9.14
C GLN A 101 -18.98 -6.94 -8.72
N LEU A 102 -17.99 -7.34 -9.52
CA LEU A 102 -16.59 -6.99 -9.27
C LEU A 102 -16.39 -5.47 -9.33
N TYR A 103 -17.00 -4.80 -10.30
CA TYR A 103 -16.96 -3.34 -10.42
C TYR A 103 -17.53 -2.66 -9.18
N VAL A 104 -18.75 -3.05 -8.77
CA VAL A 104 -19.39 -2.50 -7.57
C VAL A 104 -18.53 -2.76 -6.33
N ASN A 105 -17.96 -3.96 -6.18
CA ASN A 105 -17.09 -4.28 -5.04
C ASN A 105 -15.84 -3.40 -5.00
N LEU A 106 -15.20 -3.15 -6.14
CA LEU A 106 -13.99 -2.33 -6.23
C LEU A 106 -14.29 -0.82 -6.09
N ALA A 107 -15.46 -0.38 -6.55
CA ALA A 107 -15.88 1.02 -6.47
C ALA A 107 -16.44 1.39 -5.09
N ALA A 108 -17.09 0.45 -4.41
CA ALA A 108 -17.71 0.68 -3.11
C ALA A 108 -16.65 1.01 -2.06
N ARG A 109 -16.68 2.25 -1.57
CA ARG A 109 -15.82 2.70 -0.46
C ARG A 109 -16.43 2.40 0.91
N GLU A 110 -17.77 2.39 1.02
CA GLU A 110 -18.52 2.12 2.26
C GLU A 110 -19.91 1.51 1.95
N THR A 111 -20.57 0.89 2.94
CA THR A 111 -21.93 0.32 2.81
C THR A 111 -23.02 1.36 2.47
N GLN A 112 -22.72 2.65 2.54
CA GLN A 112 -23.65 3.73 2.21
C GLN A 112 -23.75 4.01 0.69
N ASP A 113 -22.84 3.47 -0.11
CA ASP A 113 -22.83 3.55 -1.59
C ASP A 113 -23.79 2.53 -2.25
N LEU A 114 -24.55 1.77 -1.44
CA LEU A 114 -25.49 0.71 -1.88
C LEU A 114 -26.85 1.24 -2.33
N VAL A 115 -27.13 2.54 -2.21
CA VAL A 115 -28.49 3.09 -2.40
C VAL A 115 -28.85 3.27 -3.88
N ASP A 116 -27.87 3.43 -4.77
CA ASP A 116 -28.07 3.39 -6.23
C ASP A 116 -26.78 2.91 -6.92
N PRO A 117 -26.59 1.59 -7.16
CA PRO A 117 -25.44 1.11 -7.91
C PRO A 117 -25.43 1.78 -9.28
N PRO A 118 -24.32 2.36 -9.73
CA PRO A 118 -24.27 2.96 -11.06
C PRO A 118 -24.60 1.87 -12.10
N GLU A 119 -25.62 2.12 -12.93
CA GLU A 119 -26.00 1.25 -14.06
C GLU A 119 -24.91 1.31 -15.14
N VAL A 120 -23.79 0.67 -14.86
CA VAL A 120 -22.69 0.52 -15.82
C VAL A 120 -22.86 -0.82 -16.51
N LEU A 121 -23.01 -0.79 -17.84
CA LEU A 121 -22.99 -2.00 -18.64
C LEU A 121 -21.72 -2.82 -18.35
N ALA A 122 -21.84 -4.13 -18.18
CA ALA A 122 -20.70 -5.02 -17.86
C ALA A 122 -19.44 -4.80 -18.72
N ARG A 123 -19.60 -4.47 -20.02
CA ARG A 123 -18.45 -4.17 -20.90
C ARG A 123 -17.77 -2.85 -20.56
N ILE A 124 -18.53 -1.82 -20.22
CA ILE A 124 -17.97 -0.54 -19.76
C ILE A 124 -17.29 -0.74 -18.40
N ALA A 125 -17.93 -1.50 -17.50
CA ALA A 125 -17.37 -1.85 -16.20
C ALA A 125 -16.00 -2.56 -16.33
N LYS A 126 -15.90 -3.52 -17.26
CA LYS A 126 -14.63 -4.16 -17.61
C LYS A 126 -13.57 -3.13 -18.01
N GLU A 127 -13.84 -2.29 -19.00
CA GLU A 127 -12.84 -1.32 -19.49
C GLU A 127 -12.42 -0.31 -18.40
N ILE A 128 -13.35 0.12 -17.54
CA ILE A 128 -13.04 0.99 -16.40
C ILE A 128 -12.09 0.29 -15.42
N ILE A 129 -12.40 -0.96 -15.04
CA ILE A 129 -11.54 -1.73 -14.13
C ILE A 129 -10.17 -1.94 -14.75
N GLN A 130 -10.09 -2.39 -16.01
CA GLN A 130 -8.82 -2.65 -16.69
C GLN A 130 -7.95 -1.40 -16.76
N GLY A 131 -8.53 -0.27 -17.19
CA GLY A 131 -7.81 0.99 -17.26
C GLY A 131 -7.34 1.48 -15.89
N ALA A 132 -8.13 1.31 -14.84
CA ALA A 132 -7.74 1.68 -13.48
C ALA A 132 -6.64 0.75 -12.92
N ALA A 133 -6.80 -0.56 -13.06
CA ALA A 133 -5.84 -1.55 -12.62
C ALA A 133 -4.48 -1.37 -13.31
N GLN A 134 -4.47 -1.15 -14.63
CA GLN A 134 -3.24 -0.90 -15.39
C GLN A 134 -2.51 0.34 -14.88
N ARG A 135 -3.20 1.47 -14.74
CA ARG A 135 -2.57 2.71 -14.23
C ARG A 135 -1.98 2.53 -12.83
N GLN A 136 -2.68 1.83 -11.95
CA GLN A 136 -2.19 1.58 -10.59
C GLN A 136 -1.06 0.55 -10.55
N ALA A 137 -1.08 -0.45 -11.44
CA ALA A 137 0.03 -1.38 -11.63
C ALA A 137 1.28 -0.63 -12.11
N ASP A 138 1.16 0.28 -13.08
CA ASP A 138 2.29 1.07 -13.59
C ASP A 138 2.92 1.93 -12.49
N VAL A 139 2.09 2.60 -11.67
CA VAL A 139 2.56 3.42 -10.55
C VAL A 139 3.28 2.56 -9.51
N SER A 140 2.66 1.45 -9.07
CA SER A 140 3.25 0.57 -8.06
C SER A 140 4.51 -0.15 -8.55
N ALA A 141 4.56 -0.57 -9.82
CA ALA A 141 5.75 -1.16 -10.44
C ALA A 141 6.91 -0.16 -10.49
N ALA A 142 6.63 1.09 -10.87
CA ALA A 142 7.64 2.14 -10.88
C ALA A 142 8.18 2.43 -9.46
N MET A 143 7.31 2.43 -8.45
CA MET A 143 7.73 2.58 -7.05
C MET A 143 8.59 1.42 -6.57
N ALA A 144 8.22 0.18 -6.91
CA ALA A 144 9.03 -0.99 -6.58
C ALA A 144 10.44 -0.90 -7.19
N ALA A 145 10.53 -0.59 -8.49
CA ALA A 145 11.81 -0.52 -9.21
C ALA A 145 12.74 0.56 -8.65
N ARG A 146 12.18 1.69 -8.18
CA ARG A 146 12.92 2.76 -7.50
C ARG A 146 13.54 2.32 -6.17
N LEU A 147 12.87 1.43 -5.43
CA LEU A 147 13.36 0.96 -4.14
C LEU A 147 14.44 -0.11 -4.28
N ASN A 148 14.23 -1.11 -5.14
CA ASN A 148 15.22 -2.17 -5.35
C ASN A 148 15.01 -2.89 -6.69
N HIS A 149 15.63 -2.37 -7.75
CA HIS A 149 15.54 -2.93 -9.09
C HIS A 149 15.96 -4.42 -9.17
N VAL A 150 17.02 -4.83 -8.46
CA VAL A 150 17.53 -6.22 -8.52
C VAL A 150 16.53 -7.20 -7.89
N ALA A 151 15.93 -6.83 -6.76
CA ALA A 151 14.90 -7.64 -6.14
C ALA A 151 13.64 -7.74 -7.02
N VAL A 152 13.24 -6.62 -7.62
CA VAL A 152 12.07 -6.54 -8.52
C VAL A 152 12.23 -7.44 -9.74
N GLU A 153 13.38 -7.38 -10.43
CA GLU A 153 13.70 -8.24 -11.57
C GLU A 153 13.56 -9.74 -11.24
N ARG A 154 14.06 -10.14 -10.06
CA ARG A 154 13.93 -11.53 -9.60
C ARG A 154 12.45 -11.90 -9.39
N LEU A 155 11.68 -11.04 -8.72
CA LEU A 155 10.28 -11.31 -8.42
C LEU A 155 9.40 -11.33 -9.68
N TRP A 156 9.68 -10.46 -10.65
CA TRP A 156 8.97 -10.47 -11.94
C TRP A 156 9.23 -11.73 -12.74
N ARG A 157 10.43 -12.30 -12.70
CA ARG A 157 10.71 -13.61 -13.31
C ARG A 157 9.90 -14.72 -12.66
N GLN A 158 9.89 -14.78 -11.33
CA GLN A 158 9.07 -15.75 -10.58
C GLN A 158 7.58 -15.60 -10.91
N GLN A 159 7.09 -14.36 -11.00
CA GLN A 159 5.72 -14.08 -11.44
C GLN A 159 5.44 -14.53 -12.87
N ALA A 160 6.37 -14.30 -13.81
CA ALA A 160 6.22 -14.74 -15.19
C ALA A 160 6.18 -16.27 -15.30
N ASP A 161 7.06 -16.95 -14.57
CA ASP A 161 7.09 -18.42 -14.50
C ASP A 161 5.80 -18.98 -13.88
N TRP A 162 5.29 -18.36 -12.82
CA TRP A 162 4.01 -18.69 -12.20
C TRP A 162 2.84 -18.57 -13.18
N ARG A 163 2.75 -17.46 -13.91
CA ARG A 163 1.71 -17.25 -14.94
C ARG A 163 1.78 -18.28 -16.04
N LYS A 164 2.99 -18.62 -16.48
CA LYS A 164 3.23 -19.64 -17.50
C LYS A 164 2.82 -21.03 -17.02
N ALA A 165 3.06 -21.35 -15.75
CA ALA A 165 2.68 -22.63 -15.17
C ALA A 165 1.17 -22.76 -14.92
N LYS A 166 0.46 -21.64 -14.71
CA LYS A 166 -0.96 -21.61 -14.33
C LYS A 166 -1.77 -20.64 -15.22
N PRO A 167 -1.80 -20.85 -16.56
CA PRO A 167 -2.35 -19.86 -17.50
C PRO A 167 -3.82 -19.50 -17.24
N ASP A 168 -4.63 -20.46 -16.76
CA ASP A 168 -6.06 -20.27 -16.53
C ASP A 168 -6.44 -20.03 -15.05
N SER A 169 -5.46 -19.81 -14.16
CA SER A 169 -5.75 -19.66 -12.72
C SER A 169 -4.73 -18.88 -11.91
N TRP A 170 -3.67 -18.35 -12.54
CA TRP A 170 -2.59 -17.65 -11.83
C TRP A 170 -3.10 -16.49 -10.97
N TRP A 171 -4.17 -15.81 -11.38
CA TRP A 171 -4.77 -14.68 -10.67
C TRP A 171 -5.43 -15.07 -9.33
N ALA A 172 -5.67 -16.35 -9.07
CA ALA A 172 -6.27 -16.85 -7.82
C ALA A 172 -5.22 -17.21 -6.75
N GLY A 173 -3.93 -16.99 -7.01
CA GLY A 173 -2.85 -17.24 -6.06
C GLY A 173 -1.63 -16.38 -6.33
N VAL A 174 -0.51 -16.71 -5.68
CA VAL A 174 0.79 -16.02 -5.84
C VAL A 174 1.91 -17.05 -5.98
N PRO A 175 3.07 -16.67 -6.55
CA PRO A 175 4.25 -17.55 -6.60
C PRO A 175 4.60 -18.09 -5.21
N GLU A 176 4.95 -19.38 -5.13
CA GLU A 176 5.26 -20.06 -3.86
C GLU A 176 6.60 -19.58 -3.29
N GLU A 177 7.52 -19.19 -4.17
CA GLU A 177 8.86 -18.65 -3.88
C GLU A 177 8.82 -17.36 -3.06
N TRP A 178 7.68 -16.68 -3.04
CA TRP A 178 7.50 -15.43 -2.34
C TRP A 178 7.42 -15.63 -0.82
N GLY A 179 7.02 -16.82 -0.33
CA GLY A 179 7.18 -17.22 1.07
C GLY A 179 6.39 -16.40 2.11
N TRP A 180 5.51 -15.51 1.67
CA TRP A 180 4.59 -14.73 2.50
C TRP A 180 3.13 -15.17 2.28
#